data_AF-F8UNI1-F1
#
_entry.id   AF-F8UNI1-F1
#
_cell.length_a   1.000
_cell.length_b   1.000
_cell.length_c   1.000
_cell.angle_alpha   90.00
_cell.angle_beta   90.00
_cell.angle_gamma   90.00
#
_symmetry.space_group_name_H-M   'P 1'
#
loop_
_entity.id
_entity.type
_entity.pdbx_description
1 polymer ?
#
loop_
_entity_poly.entity_id
_entity_poly.type
_entity_poly.pdbx_seq_one_letter_code
_entity_poly.pdbx_strand_id
1 'polypeptide(L)'
;MIYLLRFIFAPRIRELYDVKLITLNKCEKFLNLNGILKGKINEKIIKDNYEKVLILANLIKECTVTLSLIISKLASYSRQNSLAAALREIDKI
;
A
#
# COMPACT_ATOMS: atom_id res chain seq x y z
N MET A 1 29.28 2.21 -6.71
CA MET A 1 29.40 1.62 -8.05
C MET A 1 28.56 2.36 -9.11
N ILE A 2 27.23 2.53 -8.92
CA ILE A 2 26.34 3.18 -9.93
C ILE A 2 26.66 4.67 -10.17
N TYR A 3 27.07 5.41 -9.13
CA TYR A 3 27.48 6.82 -9.25
C TYR A 3 28.86 7.03 -9.90
N LEU A 4 29.75 6.03 -9.84
CA LEU A 4 31.13 6.16 -10.29
C LEU A 4 31.27 5.99 -11.82
N LEU A 5 30.36 5.25 -12.45
CA LEU A 5 30.40 4.96 -13.89
C LEU A 5 29.43 5.81 -14.74
N ARG A 6 28.74 6.82 -14.16
CA ARG A 6 27.73 7.64 -14.87
C ARG A 6 26.65 6.82 -15.58
N PHE A 7 26.37 5.59 -15.13
CA PHE A 7 25.23 4.84 -15.61
C PHE A 7 23.96 5.42 -15.00
N ILE A 8 23.09 5.97 -15.84
CA ILE A 8 21.75 6.38 -15.45
C ILE A 8 20.97 5.09 -15.20
N PHE A 9 20.52 4.89 -13.96
CA PHE A 9 19.70 3.74 -13.60
C PHE A 9 18.38 3.81 -14.38
N ALA A 10 18.28 3.00 -15.44
CA ALA A 10 17.10 2.85 -16.27
C ALA A 10 16.56 1.41 -16.09
N PRO A 11 15.87 1.12 -14.98
CA PRO A 11 15.36 -0.21 -14.70
C PRO A 11 14.35 -0.59 -15.78
N ARG A 12 14.63 -1.67 -16.51
CA ARG A 12 13.66 -2.26 -17.44
C ARG A 12 12.62 -3.03 -16.63
N ILE A 13 11.44 -2.43 -16.48
CA ILE A 13 10.28 -3.11 -15.89
C ILE A 13 9.76 -4.10 -16.95
N ARG A 14 10.08 -5.38 -16.77
CA ARG A 14 9.57 -6.46 -17.62
C ARG A 14 8.06 -6.56 -17.42
N GLU A 15 7.31 -6.69 -18.52
CA GLU A 15 5.84 -6.87 -18.51
C GLU A 15 5.08 -5.78 -17.74
N LEU A 16 5.22 -4.52 -18.18
CA LEU A 16 4.52 -3.35 -17.62
C LEU A 16 2.99 -3.55 -17.49
N TYR A 17 2.37 -4.39 -18.33
CA TYR A 17 0.95 -4.74 -18.24
C TYR A 17 0.58 -5.56 -17.00
N ASP A 18 1.48 -6.43 -16.53
CA ASP A 18 1.24 -7.28 -15.36
C ASP A 18 1.55 -6.56 -14.05
N VAL A 19 2.44 -5.56 -14.08
CA VAL A 19 2.78 -4.77 -12.90
C VAL A 19 1.57 -3.92 -12.45
N LYS A 20 1.25 -3.98 -11.15
CA LYS A 20 0.25 -3.10 -10.53
C LYS A 20 0.90 -1.76 -10.18
N LEU A 21 0.89 -0.83 -11.13
CA LEU A 21 1.28 0.55 -10.86
C LEU A 21 0.11 1.30 -10.23
N ILE A 22 0.33 1.80 -9.02
CA ILE A 22 -0.68 2.52 -8.23
C ILE A 22 -0.13 3.91 -7.96
N THR A 23 -0.97 4.94 -8.11
CA THR A 23 -0.53 6.31 -7.86
C THR A 23 -0.99 6.83 -6.50
N LEU A 24 -0.14 7.64 -5.88
CA LEU A 24 -0.47 8.40 -4.68
C LEU A 24 -1.37 9.61 -5.03
N ASN A 25 -1.09 10.28 -6.16
CA ASN A 25 -1.85 11.45 -6.62
C ASN A 25 -2.34 11.32 -8.07
N LYS A 26 -3.28 12.18 -8.46
CA LYS A 26 -3.77 12.28 -9.84
C LYS A 26 -2.64 12.83 -10.69
N CYS A 27 -2.01 11.97 -11.48
CA CYS A 27 -0.88 12.33 -12.32
C CYS A 27 -1.36 12.97 -13.63
N GLU A 28 -1.83 14.22 -13.58
CA GLU A 28 -2.21 14.99 -14.79
C GLU A 28 -1.03 15.14 -15.77
N LYS A 29 0.20 15.12 -15.25
CA LYS A 29 1.44 15.13 -16.06
C LYS A 29 1.70 13.85 -16.85
N PHE A 30 1.03 12.74 -16.55
CA PHE A 30 1.32 11.43 -17.16
C PHE A 30 0.08 10.79 -17.77
N LEU A 31 -0.62 11.52 -18.64
CA LEU A 31 -1.78 11.03 -19.39
C LEU A 31 -1.51 9.70 -20.13
N ASN A 32 -0.30 9.54 -20.68
CA ASN A 32 0.10 8.34 -21.41
C ASN A 32 0.26 7.09 -20.52
N LEU A 33 0.35 7.25 -19.19
CA LEU A 33 0.46 6.15 -18.24
C LEU A 33 -0.90 5.69 -17.69
N ASN A 34 -1.99 6.42 -17.96
CA ASN A 34 -3.32 6.10 -17.46
C ASN A 34 -3.79 4.68 -17.85
N GLY A 35 -3.33 4.13 -18.98
CA GLY A 35 -3.66 2.75 -19.38
C GLY A 35 -2.96 1.65 -18.56
N ILE A 36 -1.88 1.99 -17.86
CA ILE A 36 -1.06 1.06 -17.06
C ILE A 36 -1.33 1.25 -15.56
N LEU A 37 -1.78 2.43 -15.16
CA LEU A 37 -2.12 2.76 -13.78
C LEU A 37 -3.41 2.04 -13.35
N LYS A 38 -3.30 1.10 -12.41
CA LYS A 38 -4.41 0.24 -11.95
C LYS A 38 -5.22 0.85 -10.79
N GLY A 39 -4.94 2.09 -10.37
CA GLY A 39 -5.75 2.82 -9.40
C GLY A 39 -5.00 3.87 -8.59
N LYS A 40 -5.73 4.51 -7.67
CA LYS A 40 -5.21 5.51 -6.73
C LYS A 40 -5.32 5.01 -5.28
N ILE A 41 -4.32 5.30 -4.47
CA ILE A 41 -4.36 5.07 -3.01
C ILE A 41 -5.31 6.08 -2.35
N ASN A 42 -6.17 5.60 -1.47
CA ASN A 42 -7.03 6.48 -0.68
C ASN A 42 -6.34 6.95 0.60
N GLU A 43 -5.58 8.05 0.48
CA GLU A 43 -4.86 8.64 1.61
C GLU A 43 -5.75 8.99 2.82
N LYS A 44 -7.02 9.36 2.60
CA LYS A 44 -7.91 9.75 3.70
C LYS A 44 -8.14 8.58 4.64
N ILE A 45 -8.44 7.41 4.09
CA ILE A 45 -8.70 6.19 4.88
C ILE A 45 -7.46 5.79 5.67
N ILE A 46 -6.27 5.91 5.06
CA ILE A 46 -4.99 5.62 5.74
C ILE A 46 -4.79 6.60 6.90
N LYS A 47 -4.91 7.91 6.66
CA LYS A 47 -4.72 8.95 7.69
C LYS A 47 -5.70 8.80 8.85
N ASP A 48 -6.98 8.59 8.56
CA ASP A 48 -8.04 8.46 9.58
C ASP A 48 -7.87 7.24 10.49
N ASN A 49 -7.12 6.21 10.05
CA ASN A 49 -6.91 4.99 10.83
C ASN A 49 -5.43 4.74 11.16
N TYR A 50 -4.55 5.70 10.87
CA TYR A 50 -3.10 5.52 10.97
C TYR A 50 -2.66 5.14 12.37
N GLU A 51 -3.15 5.85 13.40
CA GLU A 51 -2.86 5.54 14.80
C GLU A 51 -3.27 4.12 15.19
N LYS A 52 -4.46 3.68 14.75
CA LYS A 52 -4.97 2.33 15.07
C LYS A 52 -4.10 1.24 14.43
N VAL A 53 -3.63 1.46 13.21
CA VAL A 53 -2.67 0.55 12.54
C VAL A 53 -1.35 0.52 13.30
N LEU A 54 -0.87 1.67 13.78
CA LEU A 54 0.39 1.77 14.51
C LEU A 54 0.33 1.06 15.87
N ILE A 55 -0.77 1.24 16.61
CA ILE A 55 -1.06 0.52 17.85
C ILE A 55 -1.12 -0.99 17.58
N LEU A 56 -1.82 -1.40 16.52
CA LEU A 56 -1.92 -2.82 16.15
C LEU A 56 -0.55 -3.43 15.87
N ALA A 57 0.30 -2.73 15.11
CA ALA A 57 1.66 -3.18 14.81
C ALA A 57 2.50 -3.31 16.09
N ASN A 58 2.35 -2.38 17.03
CA ASN A 58 3.04 -2.45 18.31
C ASN A 58 2.56 -3.65 19.15
N LEU A 59 1.26 -3.91 19.21
CA LEU A 59 0.70 -5.05 19.94
C LEU A 59 1.13 -6.41 19.36
N ILE A 60 1.26 -6.50 18.03
CA ILE A 60 1.79 -7.68 17.35
C ILE A 60 3.28 -7.85 17.72
N LYS A 61 4.05 -6.76 17.68
CA LYS A 61 5.47 -6.76 18.04
C LYS A 61 5.70 -7.16 19.49
N GLU A 62 4.87 -6.69 20.41
CA GLU A 62 4.92 -7.03 21.84
C GLU A 62 4.29 -8.40 22.15
N CYS A 63 3.84 -9.15 21.14
CA CYS A 63 3.19 -10.46 21.26
C CYS A 63 1.97 -10.48 22.21
N THR A 64 1.39 -9.32 22.51
CA THR A 64 0.24 -9.17 23.42
C THR A 64 -1.04 -9.72 22.83
N VAL A 65 -1.12 -9.76 21.49
CA VAL A 65 -2.27 -10.29 20.76
C VAL A 65 -1.79 -11.23 19.66
N THR A 66 -2.35 -12.43 19.57
CA THR A 66 -2.01 -13.38 18.52
C THR A 66 -2.53 -12.87 17.16
N LEU A 67 -1.65 -12.85 16.15
CA LEU A 67 -1.98 -12.39 14.80
C LEU A 67 -3.20 -13.10 14.19
N SER A 68 -3.38 -14.40 14.47
CA SER A 68 -4.54 -15.20 14.02
C SER A 68 -5.88 -14.68 14.55
N LEU A 69 -5.94 -14.19 15.80
CA LEU A 69 -7.14 -13.60 16.41
C LEU A 69 -7.47 -12.23 15.83
N ILE A 70 -6.45 -11.44 15.52
CA ILE A 70 -6.62 -10.14 14.86
C ILE A 70 -7.18 -10.35 13.44
N ILE A 71 -6.59 -11.27 12.68
CA ILE A 71 -7.02 -11.58 11.31
C ILE A 71 -8.45 -12.11 11.29
N SER A 72 -8.80 -13.04 12.20
CA SER A 72 -10.16 -13.57 12.27
C SER A 72 -11.18 -12.47 12.59
N LYS A 73 -10.86 -11.56 13.52
CA LYS A 73 -11.73 -10.43 13.88
C LYS A 73 -11.85 -9.39 12.78
N LEU A 74 -10.76 -9.08 12.07
CA LEU A 74 -10.78 -8.20 10.89
C LEU A 74 -11.59 -8.81 9.74
N ALA A 75 -11.46 -10.13 9.51
CA ALA A 75 -12.17 -10.85 8.45
C ALA A 75 -13.68 -10.87 8.69
N SER A 76 -14.12 -11.12 9.93
CA SER A 76 -15.53 -11.17 10.31
C SER A 76 -16.30 -9.86 10.08
N TYR A 77 -15.63 -8.70 10.17
CA TYR A 77 -16.25 -7.38 9.97
C TYR A 77 -15.72 -6.63 8.73
N SER A 78 -15.16 -7.35 7.76
CA SER A 78 -14.30 -6.78 6.70
C SER A 78 -14.96 -5.77 5.75
N ARG A 79 -16.30 -5.70 5.70
CA ARG A 79 -17.05 -4.72 4.87
C ARG A 79 -17.34 -3.40 5.60
N GLN A 80 -17.41 -3.40 6.92
CA GLN A 80 -17.71 -2.22 7.75
C GLN A 80 -16.49 -1.70 8.51
N ASN A 81 -15.37 -2.43 8.47
CA ASN A 81 -14.21 -2.10 9.26
C ASN A 81 -13.26 -1.13 8.53
N SER A 82 -13.21 0.12 9.01
CA SER A 82 -12.30 1.16 8.51
C SER A 82 -10.82 0.81 8.70
N LEU A 83 -10.45 0.05 9.73
CA LEU A 83 -9.10 -0.44 9.96
C LEU A 83 -8.70 -1.50 8.91
N ALA A 84 -9.61 -2.40 8.57
CA ALA A 84 -9.37 -3.38 7.50
C ALA A 84 -9.23 -2.69 6.13
N ALA A 85 -10.01 -1.62 5.89
CA ALA A 85 -9.86 -0.80 4.69
C ALA A 85 -8.51 -0.07 4.66
N ALA A 86 -8.06 0.50 5.78
CA ALA A 86 -6.75 1.15 5.87
C ALA A 86 -5.59 0.18 5.65
N LEU A 87 -5.64 -1.02 6.22
CA LEU A 87 -4.64 -2.07 5.98
C LEU A 87 -4.59 -2.49 4.50
N ARG A 88 -5.74 -2.60 3.83
CA ARG A 88 -5.80 -2.89 2.38
C ARG A 88 -5.23 -1.77 1.51
N GLU A 89 -5.33 -0.52 1.95
CA GLU A 89 -4.73 0.61 1.25
C GLU A 89 -3.22 0.69 1.50
N ILE A 90 -2.75 0.31 2.68
CA ILE A 90 -1.32 0.22 3.01
C ILE A 90 -0.64 -0.91 2.23
N ASP A 91 -1.31 -2.04 2.02
CA ASP A 91 -0.80 -3.18 1.21
C ASP A 91 -0.59 -2.84 -0.28
N LYS A 92 -1.14 -1.72 -0.75
CA LYS A 92 -0.97 -1.22 -2.12
C LYS A 92 0.27 -0.33 -2.31
N ILE A 93 0.98 0.00 -1.23
CA ILE A 93 2.20 0.84 -1.22
C ILE A 93 3.41 -0.05 -1.38
#